data_AF-A0A9D1R6F0-F1
#
_entry.id   AF-A0A9D1R6F0-F1
#
_cell.length_a   1.000
_cell.length_b   1.000
_cell.length_c   1.000
_cell.angle_alpha   90.00
_cell.angle_beta   90.00
_cell.angle_gamma   90.00
#
_symmetry.space_group_name_H-M   'P 1'
#
loop_
_entity.id
_entity.type
_entity.pdbx_description
1 polymer ?
#
loop_
_entity_poly.entity_id
_entity_poly.type
_entity_poly.pdbx_seq_one_letter_code
_entity_poly.pdbx_strand_id
1 'polypeptide(L)'
;MRKVKITVLRTMFNEDLAAEYGAEGLKAIYQYVFALAHGDGTEIFYYGDWIRKPGTAICSCNDGLRPVIFKLEATNEEAQIDYEPVR
;
A
#
# COMPACT_ATOMS: atom_id res chain seq x y z
N MET A 1 -13.40 -3.70 9.39
CA MET A 1 -12.34 -3.96 8.39
C MET A 1 -11.05 -4.32 9.13
N ARG A 2 -10.18 -5.15 8.57
CA ARG A 2 -8.92 -5.52 9.24
C ARG A 2 -7.91 -4.39 9.17
N LYS A 3 -7.15 -4.21 10.25
CA LYS A 3 -6.01 -3.31 10.27
C LYS A 3 -4.90 -3.87 9.40
N VAL A 4 -4.31 -3.03 8.55
CA VAL A 4 -3.18 -3.39 7.68
C VAL A 4 -1.92 -2.78 8.24
N LYS A 5 -0.91 -3.63 8.50
CA LYS A 5 0.43 -3.18 8.87
C LYS A 5 1.20 -2.81 7.62
N ILE A 6 1.73 -1.59 7.60
CA ILE A 6 2.56 -1.06 6.51
C ILE A 6 3.99 -0.98 7.02
N THR A 7 4.92 -1.67 6.35
CA THR A 7 6.35 -1.59 6.65
C THR A 7 7.08 -1.02 5.45
N VAL A 8 7.82 0.07 5.65
CA VAL A 8 8.73 0.61 4.63
C VAL A 8 10.00 -0.23 4.63
N LEU A 9 10.30 -0.88 3.51
CA LEU A 9 11.48 -1.73 3.36
C LEU A 9 12.66 -0.96 2.75
N ARG A 10 12.39 -0.01 1.85
CA ARG A 10 13.40 0.80 1.16
C ARG A 10 12.76 2.07 0.60
N THR A 11 13.51 3.17 0.57
CA THR A 11 13.10 4.45 -0.01
C THR A 11 14.12 4.96 -1.01
N MET A 12 13.66 5.62 -2.06
CA MET A 12 14.44 6.42 -3.01
C MET A 12 13.59 7.61 -3.44
N PHE A 13 14.22 8.75 -3.72
CA PHE A 13 13.54 9.96 -4.20
C PHE A 13 14.30 10.54 -5.39
N ASN A 14 13.65 10.59 -6.54
CA ASN A 14 14.18 11.23 -7.74
C ASN A 14 13.64 12.66 -7.78
N GLU A 15 14.41 13.61 -7.26
CA GLU A 15 13.99 15.00 -7.06
C GLU A 15 13.61 15.70 -8.36
N ASP A 16 14.37 15.45 -9.43
CA ASP A 16 14.16 15.95 -10.78
C ASP A 16 12.81 15.50 -11.36
N LEU A 17 12.56 14.20 -11.33
CA LEU A 17 11.32 13.64 -11.84
C LEU A 17 10.13 14.05 -10.96
N ALA A 18 10.31 14.11 -9.64
CA ALA A 18 9.28 14.58 -8.72
C ALA A 18 8.87 16.04 -8.98
N ALA A 19 9.84 16.89 -9.31
CA ALA A 19 9.56 18.28 -9.66
C ALA A 19 8.86 18.41 -11.03
N GLU A 20 9.23 17.57 -12.00
CA GLU A 20 8.69 17.63 -13.36
C GLU A 20 7.30 16.99 -13.49
N TYR A 21 7.06 15.86 -12.81
CA TYR A 21 5.87 15.02 -13.01
C TYR A 21 4.99 14.86 -11.77
N GLY A 22 5.41 15.37 -10.61
CA GLY A 22 4.67 15.22 -9.35
C GLY A 22 3.35 16.01 -9.33
N ALA A 23 2.27 15.36 -8.92
CA ALA A 23 0.96 15.99 -8.70
C ALA A 23 0.47 15.79 -7.27
N GLU A 24 -0.33 16.75 -6.78
CA GLU A 24 -1.05 16.60 -5.52
C GLU A 24 -2.12 15.48 -5.64
N GLY A 25 -2.27 14.66 -4.61
CA GLY A 25 -3.28 13.59 -4.58
C GLY A 25 -2.87 12.26 -5.24
N LEU A 26 -1.60 12.10 -5.63
CA LEU A 26 -1.03 10.83 -6.08
C LEU A 26 -1.18 9.73 -5.02
N LYS A 27 -1.85 8.61 -5.39
CA LYS A 27 -2.20 7.51 -4.47
C LYS A 27 -1.36 6.26 -4.77
N ALA A 28 -0.41 5.97 -3.88
CA ALA A 28 0.55 4.88 -4.06
C ALA A 28 0.01 3.48 -3.69
N ILE A 29 -0.60 3.36 -2.51
CA ILE A 29 -0.88 2.05 -1.89
C ILE A 29 -2.35 1.85 -1.50
N TYR A 30 -3.20 2.86 -1.73
CA TYR A 30 -4.59 2.87 -1.26
C TYR A 30 -5.37 1.64 -1.72
N GLN A 31 -5.27 1.26 -2.99
CA GLN A 31 -5.99 0.12 -3.53
C GLN A 31 -5.58 -1.21 -2.86
N TYR A 32 -4.28 -1.39 -2.61
CA TYR A 32 -3.74 -2.58 -1.94
C TYR A 32 -4.22 -2.64 -0.48
N VAL A 33 -4.14 -1.51 0.25
CA VAL A 33 -4.62 -1.41 1.63
C VAL A 33 -6.12 -1.68 1.70
N PHE A 34 -6.90 -1.08 0.81
CA PHE A 34 -8.35 -1.26 0.75
C PHE A 34 -8.72 -2.75 0.58
N ALA A 35 -8.14 -3.43 -0.41
CA ALA A 35 -8.49 -4.83 -0.66
C ALA A 35 -7.95 -5.77 0.44
N LEU A 36 -6.79 -5.50 1.05
CA LEU A 36 -6.31 -6.28 2.20
C LEU A 36 -7.21 -6.13 3.43
N ALA A 37 -7.70 -4.92 3.70
CA ALA A 37 -8.56 -4.62 4.84
C ALA A 37 -9.95 -5.26 4.72
N HIS A 38 -10.46 -5.44 3.50
CA HIS A 38 -11.81 -5.94 3.23
C HIS A 38 -11.87 -7.40 2.75
N GLY A 39 -10.77 -7.95 2.25
CA GLY A 39 -10.69 -9.38 1.89
C GLY A 39 -10.69 -10.29 3.11
N ASP A 40 -10.84 -11.59 2.87
CA ASP A 40 -10.74 -12.65 3.89
C ASP A 40 -9.27 -12.99 4.26
N GLY A 41 -8.31 -12.60 3.42
CA GLY A 41 -6.88 -12.83 3.61
C GLY A 41 -6.44 -14.26 3.32
N THR A 42 -7.32 -15.10 2.77
CA THR A 42 -7.01 -16.46 2.33
C THR A 42 -6.59 -16.49 0.86
N GLU A 43 -7.03 -15.51 0.08
CA GLU A 43 -6.68 -15.39 -1.33
C GLU A 43 -5.34 -14.66 -1.57
N ILE A 44 -4.68 -15.03 -2.66
CA ILE A 44 -3.46 -14.39 -3.16
C ILE A 44 -3.82 -13.16 -4.01
N PHE A 45 -3.08 -12.07 -3.82
CA PHE A 45 -3.23 -10.85 -4.61
C PHE A 45 -2.63 -11.04 -6.02
N TYR A 46 -3.27 -10.50 -7.07
CA TYR A 46 -2.79 -10.56 -8.48
C TYR A 46 -2.43 -11.96 -9.01
N TYR A 47 -3.41 -12.87 -9.02
CA TYR A 47 -3.35 -14.17 -9.70
C TYR A 47 -2.14 -15.07 -9.37
N GLY A 48 -1.39 -14.80 -8.30
CA GLY A 48 -0.24 -15.61 -7.87
C GLY A 48 1.06 -15.37 -8.65
N ASP A 49 1.00 -14.72 -9.80
CA ASP A 49 2.17 -14.44 -10.65
C ASP A 49 3.08 -13.38 -10.03
N TRP A 50 2.50 -12.44 -9.30
CA TRP A 50 3.20 -11.30 -8.71
C TRP A 50 3.37 -11.42 -7.19
N ILE A 51 2.36 -11.96 -6.50
CA ILE A 51 2.35 -12.12 -5.05
C ILE A 51 1.90 -13.53 -4.69
N ARG A 52 2.77 -14.27 -4.00
CA ARG A 52 2.56 -15.70 -3.69
C ARG A 52 2.05 -15.96 -2.28
N LYS A 53 2.00 -14.94 -1.41
CA LYS A 53 1.63 -15.09 0.00
C LYS A 53 0.26 -14.44 0.26
N PRO A 54 -0.76 -15.19 0.70
CA PRO A 54 -2.04 -14.64 1.11
C PRO A 54 -1.92 -13.57 2.21
N GLY A 55 -2.83 -12.61 2.19
CA GLY A 55 -2.89 -11.53 3.19
C GLY A 55 -1.66 -10.60 3.18
N THR A 56 -0.79 -10.68 2.18
CA THR A 56 0.40 -9.84 2.03
C THR A 56 0.43 -9.21 0.64
N ALA A 57 0.99 -8.02 0.51
CA ALA A 57 1.35 -7.44 -0.77
C ALA A 57 2.69 -6.71 -0.68
N ILE A 58 3.49 -6.79 -1.74
CA ILE A 58 4.64 -5.91 -1.95
C ILE A 58 4.25 -4.95 -3.05
N CYS A 59 4.33 -3.66 -2.75
CA CYS A 59 4.11 -2.61 -3.75
C CYS A 59 5.31 -1.68 -3.76
N SER A 60 5.77 -1.34 -4.97
CA SER A 60 6.54 -0.13 -5.21
C SER A 60 5.53 0.96 -5.54
N CYS A 61 5.73 2.19 -5.05
CA CYS A 61 4.92 3.34 -5.45
C CYS A 61 4.73 3.32 -6.98
N ASN A 62 3.48 3.16 -7.43
CA ASN A 62 3.12 3.07 -8.85
C ASN A 62 3.40 4.38 -9.62
N ASP A 63 3.72 5.46 -8.91
CA ASP A 63 4.06 6.76 -9.50
C ASP A 63 5.54 6.93 -9.87
N GLY A 64 6.45 5.98 -9.62
CA GLY A 64 7.82 5.99 -10.19
C GLY A 64 8.81 7.08 -9.71
N LEU A 65 8.34 8.26 -9.26
CA LEU A 65 9.18 9.41 -8.88
C LEU A 65 9.82 9.25 -7.49
N ARG A 66 9.19 8.46 -6.61
CA ARG A 66 9.76 8.06 -5.30
C ARG A 66 9.61 6.55 -5.14
N PRO A 67 10.60 5.76 -5.60
CA PRO A 67 10.56 4.32 -5.39
C PRO A 67 10.63 4.02 -3.89
N VAL A 68 9.47 3.74 -3.30
CA VAL A 68 9.37 3.24 -1.93
C VAL A 68 8.81 1.83 -2.02
N ILE A 69 9.57 0.88 -1.46
CA ILE A 69 9.15 -0.52 -1.37
C ILE A 69 8.43 -0.70 -0.05
N PHE A 70 7.15 -1.05 -0.10
CA PHE A 70 6.34 -1.34 1.06
C PHE A 70 6.04 -2.83 1.15
N LYS A 71 6.07 -3.36 2.37
CA LYS A 71 5.43 -4.62 2.73
C LYS A 71 4.12 -4.32 3.45
N LEU A 72 3.02 -4.78 2.89
CA LEU A 72 1.68 -4.65 3.44
C LEU A 72 1.25 -6.01 3.97
N GLU A 73 0.77 -6.06 5.21
CA GLU A 73 0.31 -7.29 5.87
C GLU A 73 -1.06 -7.07 6.51
N ALA A 74 -2.05 -7.88 6.14
CA ALA A 74 -3.31 -7.93 6.87
C ALA A 74 -3.06 -8.52 8.27
N THR A 75 -3.65 -7.89 9.28
CA THR A 75 -3.58 -8.37 10.67
C THR A 75 -4.91 -8.97 11.10
N ASN A 76 -4.92 -9.60 12.28
CA ASN A 76 -6.16 -10.06 12.91
C ASN A 76 -6.83 -8.97 13.77
N GLU A 77 -6.26 -7.77 13.83
CA GLU A 77 -6.82 -6.64 14.58
C GLU A 77 -7.92 -5.94 13.77
N GLU A 78 -8.97 -5.47 14.45
CA GLU A 78 -9.97 -4.61 13.85
C GLU A 78 -9.42 -3.18 13.71
N ALA A 79 -9.61 -2.56 12.54
CA ALA A 79 -9.23 -1.17 12.32
C ALA A 79 -10.19 -0.22 13.06
N GLN A 80 -9.63 0.77 13.74
CA GLN A 80 -10.37 1.84 14.42
C GLN A 80 -10.01 3.18 13.80
N ILE A 81 -10.98 4.10 13.77
CA ILE A 81 -10.76 5.48 13.38
C ILE A 81 -10.29 6.24 14.63
N ASP A 82 -9.02 6.64 14.65
CA ASP A 82 -8.37 7.40 15.72
C ASP A 82 -8.12 8.87 15.35
N TYR A 83 -8.66 9.31 14.21
CA TYR A 83 -8.57 10.68 13.72
C TYR A 83 -9.96 11.22 13.34
N GLU A 84 -10.12 12.54 13.35
CA GLU A 84 -11.33 13.17 12.85
C GLU A 84 -11.26 13.26 11.32
N PRO A 85 -12.18 12.63 10.56
CA PRO A 85 -12.14 12.66 9.11
C PRO A 85 -12.25 14.10 8.58
N VAL A 86 -11.27 14.50 7.78
CA VAL A 86 -11.35 15.77 7.05
C VAL A 86 -12.44 15.62 5.99
N ARG A 87 -13.43 16.51 6.04
CA ARG A 87 -14.61 16.47 5.20
C ARG A 87 -14.35 16.98 3.79
#